data_AF-A0A329MY61-F1
#
_entry.id   AF-A0A329MY61-F1
#
_cell.length_a   1.000
_cell.length_b   1.000
_cell.length_c   1.000
_cell.angle_alpha   90.00
_cell.angle_beta   90.00
_cell.angle_gamma   90.00
#
_symmetry.space_group_name_H-M   'P 1'
#
loop_
_entity.id
_entity.type
_entity.pdbx_description
1 polymer ?
#
loop_
_entity_poly.entity_id
_entity_poly.type
_entity_poly.pdbx_seq_one_letter_code
_entity_poly.pdbx_strand_id
1 'polypeptide(L)'
;MIGDGMGVTQVSSGIYRNKSLHVERIANIGFSKTSSSSELITDSAAGATAFSIGEKTYNGAIGVDKDGKPKETLLELLGNDGYATGLIATCAITHATPASFFAHQLKRSMENEIAADMVNAPVNLFIGGGKKYFENRVDSKKKPFDNRNIIRELEDKGFSFIDDLDALKTTAGKVGYFIADDQPESILKGRDDILPRSIAPSVRHLQKESDKGFFLMVEGSQIDWGGHANDAEYIITEMIDFDQAIGKALDFAEEDGNTLIVITADHETGGYSLPAREGNYNELDGKFTTGGHTGVMVPVFAYGPGSEAFRGIYDNHQIYHKIRQVLGK
;
A
#
# COMPACT_ATOMS: atom_id res chain seq x y z
N MET A 1 2.23 -5.86 -1.99
CA MET A 1 2.51 -4.56 -2.64
C MET A 1 1.24 -4.09 -3.32
N ILE A 2 0.84 -2.85 -3.11
CA ILE A 2 -0.43 -2.28 -3.59
C ILE A 2 -0.12 -1.04 -4.42
N GLY A 3 -0.50 -1.02 -5.70
CA GLY A 3 -0.56 0.21 -6.46
C GLY A 3 -1.96 0.79 -6.30
N ASP A 4 -2.14 1.86 -5.54
CA ASP A 4 -3.46 2.48 -5.32
C ASP A 4 -4.01 2.94 -6.69
N GLY A 5 -5.23 2.52 -7.08
CA GLY A 5 -5.80 2.85 -8.39
C GLY A 5 -5.17 2.15 -9.61
N MET A 6 -4.25 1.19 -9.40
CA MET A 6 -3.47 0.51 -10.46
C MET A 6 -4.28 -0.58 -11.20
N GLY A 7 -5.23 -0.17 -12.02
CA GLY A 7 -5.90 -1.05 -12.98
C GLY A 7 -4.99 -1.56 -14.10
N VAL A 8 -5.53 -2.42 -14.96
CA VAL A 8 -4.77 -3.01 -16.09
C VAL A 8 -4.26 -1.94 -17.05
N THR A 9 -5.03 -0.87 -17.26
CA THR A 9 -4.62 0.23 -18.14
C THR A 9 -3.43 0.99 -17.56
N GLN A 10 -3.41 1.23 -16.25
CA GLN A 10 -2.32 1.90 -15.54
C GLN A 10 -1.02 1.09 -15.72
N VAL A 11 -1.07 -0.24 -15.49
CA VAL A 11 0.06 -1.15 -15.76
C VAL A 11 0.50 -1.08 -17.23
N SER A 12 -0.46 -1.19 -18.16
CA SER A 12 -0.17 -1.16 -19.61
C SER A 12 0.48 0.15 -20.03
N SER A 13 0.05 1.28 -19.47
CA SER A 13 0.63 2.60 -19.76
C SER A 13 2.09 2.69 -19.34
N GLY A 14 2.45 2.09 -18.20
CA GLY A 14 3.83 1.96 -17.75
C GLY A 14 4.67 1.09 -18.69
N ILE A 15 4.14 -0.07 -19.12
CA ILE A 15 4.82 -0.95 -20.09
C ILE A 15 5.11 -0.21 -21.39
N TYR A 16 4.11 0.46 -21.98
CA TYR A 16 4.30 1.14 -23.26
C TYR A 16 5.24 2.34 -23.16
N ARG A 17 5.25 3.06 -22.02
CA ARG A 17 6.20 4.16 -21.80
C ARG A 17 7.62 3.66 -21.57
N ASN A 18 7.78 2.65 -20.72
CA ASN A 18 9.09 2.17 -20.25
C ASN A 18 9.66 1.03 -21.11
N LYS A 19 8.92 0.60 -22.15
CA LYS A 19 9.15 -0.57 -23.02
C LYS A 19 9.01 -1.92 -22.32
N SER A 20 9.33 -1.99 -21.04
CA SER A 20 9.07 -3.14 -20.18
C SER A 20 8.94 -2.71 -18.72
N LEU A 21 8.27 -3.53 -17.92
CA LEU A 21 8.16 -3.41 -16.47
C LEU A 21 8.64 -4.70 -15.78
N HIS A 22 9.13 -4.60 -14.55
CA HIS A 22 9.55 -5.74 -13.74
C HIS A 22 8.39 -6.69 -13.42
N VAL A 23 7.14 -6.19 -13.36
CA VAL A 23 5.95 -7.03 -13.19
C VAL A 23 5.82 -8.11 -14.28
N GLU A 24 6.41 -7.90 -15.47
CA GLU A 24 6.41 -8.89 -16.57
C GLU A 24 7.25 -10.14 -16.27
N ARG A 25 8.07 -10.15 -15.20
CA ARG A 25 8.78 -11.35 -14.71
C ARG A 25 7.84 -12.40 -14.10
N ILE A 26 6.58 -12.05 -13.83
CA ILE A 26 5.67 -12.86 -13.02
C ILE A 26 4.71 -13.67 -13.90
N ALA A 27 4.70 -14.99 -13.72
CA ALA A 27 3.85 -15.89 -14.49
C ALA A 27 2.50 -16.22 -13.83
N ASN A 28 2.39 -16.09 -12.50
CA ASN A 28 1.13 -16.36 -11.79
C ASN A 28 0.30 -15.09 -11.72
N ILE A 29 -0.75 -15.06 -12.53
CA ILE A 29 -1.60 -13.89 -12.72
C ILE A 29 -3.07 -14.27 -12.48
N GLY A 30 -3.78 -13.40 -11.77
CA GLY A 30 -5.22 -13.45 -11.55
C GLY A 30 -5.85 -12.07 -11.63
N PHE A 31 -7.14 -12.00 -11.31
CA PHE A 31 -7.88 -10.74 -11.22
C PHE A 31 -8.75 -10.73 -9.96
N SER A 32 -8.85 -9.55 -9.37
CA SER A 32 -9.63 -9.29 -8.17
C SER A 32 -10.82 -8.37 -8.45
N LYS A 33 -12.00 -8.75 -7.97
CA LYS A 33 -13.20 -7.90 -7.91
C LYS A 33 -13.16 -7.05 -6.65
N THR A 34 -13.30 -5.75 -6.82
CA THR A 34 -12.94 -4.76 -5.80
C THR A 34 -14.12 -4.15 -5.06
N SER A 35 -15.39 -4.44 -5.42
CA SER A 35 -16.58 -3.87 -4.78
C SER A 35 -16.50 -3.87 -3.25
N SER A 36 -17.11 -2.90 -2.59
CA SER A 36 -17.24 -2.90 -1.13
C SER A 36 -18.38 -3.86 -0.70
N SER A 37 -18.74 -3.90 0.58
CA SER A 37 -19.93 -4.62 1.06
C SER A 37 -21.24 -3.97 0.63
N SER A 38 -21.20 -2.68 0.31
CA SER A 38 -22.39 -1.83 0.16
C SER A 38 -22.47 -1.16 -1.23
N GLU A 39 -21.34 -1.02 -1.93
CA GLU A 39 -21.20 -0.31 -3.19
C GLU A 39 -20.48 -1.15 -4.24
N LEU A 40 -20.86 -0.98 -5.52
CA LEU A 40 -20.17 -1.60 -6.66
C LEU A 40 -18.78 -1.00 -6.92
N ILE A 41 -18.56 0.23 -6.48
CA ILE A 41 -17.30 0.97 -6.59
C ILE A 41 -16.77 1.20 -5.18
N THR A 42 -15.64 0.58 -4.87
CA THR A 42 -14.99 0.73 -3.56
C THR A 42 -14.20 2.03 -3.47
N ASP A 43 -13.86 2.44 -2.25
CA ASP A 43 -12.75 3.34 -1.99
C ASP A 43 -11.52 2.58 -1.48
N SER A 44 -10.37 3.26 -1.38
CA SER A 44 -9.12 2.68 -0.88
C SER A 44 -9.25 2.08 0.52
N ALA A 45 -10.09 2.67 1.38
CA ALA A 45 -10.28 2.19 2.75
C ALA A 45 -10.96 0.82 2.79
N ALA A 46 -12.10 0.66 2.11
CA ALA A 46 -12.76 -0.63 2.02
C ALA A 46 -11.96 -1.65 1.20
N GLY A 47 -11.27 -1.20 0.14
CA GLY A 47 -10.41 -2.04 -0.70
C GLY A 47 -9.26 -2.64 0.11
N ALA A 48 -8.53 -1.80 0.86
CA ALA A 48 -7.42 -2.23 1.70
C ALA A 48 -7.88 -3.00 2.94
N THR A 49 -8.99 -2.61 3.57
CA THR A 49 -9.57 -3.38 4.69
C THR A 49 -9.92 -4.78 4.25
N ALA A 50 -10.47 -4.98 3.04
CA ALA A 50 -10.74 -6.33 2.53
C ALA A 50 -9.47 -7.20 2.47
N PHE A 51 -8.33 -6.64 2.06
CA PHE A 51 -7.04 -7.36 2.07
C PHE A 51 -6.53 -7.64 3.48
N SER A 52 -6.79 -6.73 4.41
CA SER A 52 -6.22 -6.80 5.74
C SER A 52 -7.02 -7.71 6.67
N ILE A 53 -8.36 -7.72 6.63
CA ILE A 53 -9.19 -8.51 7.56
C ILE A 53 -9.83 -9.75 6.92
N GLY A 54 -9.77 -9.88 5.59
CA GLY A 54 -10.39 -11.02 4.87
C GLY A 54 -11.92 -10.95 4.77
N GLU A 55 -12.53 -9.81 5.05
CA GLU A 55 -13.97 -9.58 4.93
C GLU A 55 -14.24 -8.29 4.14
N LYS A 56 -15.34 -8.25 3.38
CA LYS A 56 -15.79 -6.99 2.74
C LYS A 56 -16.39 -6.06 3.79
N THR A 57 -16.15 -4.76 3.63
CA THR A 57 -16.68 -3.69 4.50
C THR A 57 -17.20 -2.51 3.67
N TYR A 58 -17.75 -1.47 4.32
CA TYR A 58 -18.32 -0.29 3.67
C TYR A 58 -17.24 0.75 3.32
N ASN A 59 -17.49 1.60 2.32
CA ASN A 59 -16.55 2.64 1.91
C ASN A 59 -16.16 3.59 3.06
N GLY A 60 -14.85 3.82 3.23
CA GLY A 60 -14.29 4.64 4.29
C GLY A 60 -13.96 3.89 5.58
N ALA A 61 -14.32 2.62 5.73
CA ALA A 61 -13.96 1.80 6.88
C ALA A 61 -12.46 1.46 6.90
N ILE A 62 -11.84 1.54 8.08
CA ILE A 62 -10.42 1.20 8.31
C ILE A 62 -10.38 0.05 9.31
N GLY A 63 -10.00 -1.16 8.87
CA GLY A 63 -9.80 -2.31 9.76
C GLY A 63 -11.04 -2.78 10.53
N VAL A 64 -12.24 -2.39 10.08
CA VAL A 64 -13.52 -2.78 10.71
C VAL A 64 -14.42 -3.52 9.73
N ASP A 65 -15.25 -4.42 10.25
CA ASP A 65 -16.27 -5.09 9.44
C ASP A 65 -17.41 -4.15 9.02
N LYS A 66 -18.35 -4.69 8.23
CA LYS A 66 -19.52 -3.94 7.73
C LYS A 66 -20.41 -3.35 8.84
N ASP A 67 -20.31 -3.84 10.07
CA ASP A 67 -21.06 -3.39 11.24
C ASP A 67 -20.23 -2.42 12.11
N GLY A 68 -19.02 -2.05 11.66
CA GLY A 68 -18.11 -1.13 12.33
C GLY A 68 -17.33 -1.75 13.48
N LYS A 69 -17.25 -3.08 13.56
CA LYS A 69 -16.51 -3.76 14.63
C LYS A 69 -15.05 -3.98 14.20
N PRO A 70 -14.06 -3.66 15.07
CA PRO A 70 -12.66 -3.99 14.82
C PRO A 70 -12.46 -5.48 14.54
N LYS A 71 -11.62 -5.77 13.55
CA LYS A 71 -11.24 -7.13 13.16
C LYS A 71 -9.73 -7.20 13.07
N GLU A 72 -9.15 -8.26 13.63
CA GLU A 72 -7.71 -8.50 13.57
C GLU A 72 -7.22 -8.48 12.11
N THR A 73 -6.26 -7.61 11.81
CA THR A 73 -5.69 -7.51 10.48
C THR A 73 -4.65 -8.58 10.22
N LEU A 74 -4.24 -8.77 8.96
CA LEU A 74 -3.16 -9.67 8.58
C LEU A 74 -1.82 -9.25 9.21
N LEU A 75 -1.58 -7.93 9.34
CA LEU A 75 -0.40 -7.41 10.01
C LEU A 75 -0.45 -7.76 11.50
N GLU A 76 -1.59 -7.57 12.15
CA GLU A 76 -1.76 -7.90 13.56
C GLU A 76 -1.63 -9.39 13.81
N LEU A 77 -2.31 -10.22 13.02
CA LEU A 77 -2.22 -11.67 13.07
C LEU A 77 -0.76 -12.14 13.00
N LEU A 78 0.00 -11.64 12.03
CA LEU A 78 1.39 -12.05 11.84
C LEU A 78 2.33 -11.45 12.90
N GLY A 79 2.12 -10.20 13.29
CA GLY A 79 2.89 -9.53 14.35
C GLY A 79 2.69 -10.20 15.71
N ASN A 80 1.45 -10.53 16.07
CA ASN A 80 1.10 -11.28 17.27
C ASN A 80 1.65 -12.71 17.26
N ASP A 81 1.77 -13.29 16.06
CA ASP A 81 2.46 -14.55 15.84
C ASP A 81 3.99 -14.42 15.83
N GLY A 82 4.56 -13.24 16.04
CA GLY A 82 6.00 -13.02 16.17
C GLY A 82 6.75 -12.85 14.85
N TYR A 83 6.06 -12.61 13.71
CA TYR A 83 6.72 -12.08 12.52
C TYR A 83 7.09 -10.61 12.74
N ALA A 84 8.20 -10.16 12.16
CA ALA A 84 8.45 -8.73 12.08
C ALA A 84 7.47 -8.10 11.07
N THR A 85 6.91 -6.93 11.35
CA THR A 85 5.96 -6.29 10.42
C THR A 85 6.36 -4.90 10.00
N GLY A 86 6.09 -4.56 8.74
CA GLY A 86 6.44 -3.27 8.18
C GLY A 86 5.42 -2.70 7.21
N LEU A 87 5.41 -1.37 7.11
CA LEU A 87 4.57 -0.58 6.23
C LEU A 87 5.44 0.43 5.46
N ILE A 88 5.31 0.50 4.15
CA ILE A 88 5.95 1.52 3.32
C ILE A 88 4.86 2.13 2.46
N ALA A 89 4.68 3.44 2.52
CA ALA A 89 3.69 4.15 1.73
C ALA A 89 4.28 5.44 1.16
N THR A 90 3.75 5.83 0.02
CA THR A 90 4.16 7.01 -0.74
C THR A 90 3.17 8.18 -0.56
N CYS A 91 2.30 8.03 0.43
CA CYS A 91 1.39 8.99 1.03
C CYS A 91 1.62 9.07 2.56
N ALA A 92 0.74 9.78 3.28
CA ALA A 92 0.71 9.73 4.74
C ALA A 92 0.51 8.30 5.23
N ILE A 93 1.24 7.89 6.27
CA ILE A 93 1.09 6.54 6.83
C ILE A 93 -0.30 6.31 7.45
N THR A 94 -1.01 7.39 7.77
CA THR A 94 -2.40 7.40 8.25
C THR A 94 -3.44 7.33 7.12
N HIS A 95 -3.00 7.38 5.86
CA HIS A 95 -3.91 7.27 4.72
C HIS A 95 -4.51 5.86 4.65
N ALA A 96 -5.60 5.73 3.90
CA ALA A 96 -6.51 4.60 3.99
C ALA A 96 -5.84 3.23 3.81
N THR A 97 -4.99 3.07 2.80
CA THR A 97 -4.34 1.78 2.50
C THR A 97 -3.41 1.32 3.61
N PRO A 98 -2.37 2.09 4.04
CA PRO A 98 -1.54 1.68 5.16
C PRO A 98 -2.32 1.57 6.47
N ALA A 99 -3.21 2.53 6.76
CA ALA A 99 -4.04 2.52 7.97
C ALA A 99 -4.85 1.25 8.14
N SER A 100 -5.39 0.70 7.05
CA SER A 100 -6.23 -0.51 7.10
C SER A 100 -5.48 -1.76 7.59
N PHE A 101 -4.15 -1.74 7.65
CA PHE A 101 -3.35 -2.82 8.21
C PHE A 101 -3.03 -2.65 9.70
N PHE A 102 -3.09 -1.46 10.29
CA PHE A 102 -2.67 -1.26 11.69
C PHE A 102 -3.68 -0.53 12.59
N ALA A 103 -4.77 0.00 12.04
CA ALA A 103 -5.74 0.81 12.76
C ALA A 103 -7.17 0.27 12.60
N HIS A 104 -8.06 0.68 13.51
CA HIS A 104 -9.48 0.32 13.48
C HIS A 104 -10.35 1.55 13.68
N GLN A 105 -10.77 2.18 12.60
CA GLN A 105 -11.57 3.41 12.64
C GLN A 105 -12.77 3.33 11.70
N LEU A 106 -13.88 3.94 12.13
CA LEU A 106 -15.12 3.93 11.36
C LEU A 106 -15.03 4.73 10.05
N LYS A 107 -14.07 5.66 9.97
CA LYS A 107 -13.89 6.57 8.83
C LYS A 107 -12.41 6.83 8.58
N ARG A 108 -11.99 6.73 7.32
CA ARG A 108 -10.63 7.09 6.84
C ARG A 108 -10.21 8.52 7.14
N SER A 109 -11.17 9.43 7.37
CA SER A 109 -10.89 10.83 7.72
C SER A 109 -10.43 11.03 9.17
N MET A 110 -10.46 9.99 10.01
CA MET A 110 -10.07 10.04 11.42
C MET A 110 -8.54 9.89 11.57
N GLU A 111 -7.74 10.64 10.80
CA GLU A 111 -6.28 10.42 10.72
C GLU A 111 -5.55 10.65 12.05
N ASN A 112 -6.06 11.52 12.92
CA ASN A 112 -5.50 11.69 14.28
C ASN A 112 -5.75 10.42 15.12
N GLU A 113 -6.95 9.84 15.05
CA GLU A 113 -7.29 8.60 15.74
C GLU A 113 -6.55 7.41 15.14
N ILE A 114 -6.44 7.33 13.81
CA ILE A 114 -5.61 6.33 13.10
C ILE A 114 -4.15 6.41 13.58
N ALA A 115 -3.54 7.60 13.63
CA ALA A 115 -2.18 7.75 14.15
C ALA A 115 -2.05 7.23 15.59
N ALA A 116 -3.07 7.44 16.42
CA ALA A 116 -3.07 6.96 17.80
C ALA A 116 -3.15 5.42 17.91
N ASP A 117 -3.80 4.73 16.97
CA ASP A 117 -3.87 3.26 16.97
C ASP A 117 -2.48 2.62 16.74
N MET A 118 -1.58 3.30 16.00
CA MET A 118 -0.20 2.85 15.76
C MET A 118 0.57 2.52 17.05
N VAL A 119 0.26 3.20 18.17
CA VAL A 119 0.94 3.02 19.48
C VAL A 119 0.84 1.58 19.99
N ASN A 120 -0.26 0.89 19.66
CA ASN A 120 -0.52 -0.48 20.13
C ASN A 120 -0.45 -1.52 19.01
N ALA A 121 -0.33 -1.10 17.76
CA ALA A 121 -0.14 -2.01 16.64
C ALA A 121 1.22 -2.73 16.72
N PRO A 122 1.32 -4.01 16.32
CA PRO A 122 2.57 -4.76 16.33
C PRO A 122 3.46 -4.43 15.13
N VAL A 123 3.69 -3.14 14.89
CA VAL A 123 4.54 -2.60 13.81
C VAL A 123 5.99 -2.50 14.26
N ASN A 124 6.91 -3.01 13.44
CA ASN A 124 8.36 -2.85 13.64
C ASN A 124 8.94 -1.74 12.77
N LEU A 125 8.41 -1.52 11.58
CA LEU A 125 8.90 -0.49 10.67
C LEU A 125 7.76 0.25 9.99
N PHE A 126 7.81 1.57 9.95
CA PHE A 126 7.02 2.31 8.98
C PHE A 126 7.81 3.41 8.26
N ILE A 127 7.50 3.59 6.98
CA ILE A 127 8.04 4.65 6.13
C ILE A 127 6.87 5.31 5.40
N GLY A 128 6.68 6.61 5.57
CA GLY A 128 5.59 7.34 4.93
C GLY A 128 5.53 8.81 5.34
N GLY A 129 4.59 9.57 4.80
CA GLY A 129 4.31 10.94 5.27
C GLY A 129 3.47 10.97 6.55
N GLY A 130 2.90 12.13 6.83
CA GLY A 130 1.84 12.30 7.82
C GLY A 130 2.34 12.63 9.22
N LYS A 131 3.59 13.10 9.36
CA LYS A 131 4.18 13.47 10.66
C LYS A 131 3.28 14.41 11.48
N LYS A 132 2.55 15.33 10.83
CA LYS A 132 1.64 16.26 11.51
C LYS A 132 0.57 15.55 12.36
N TYR A 133 0.13 14.35 11.99
CA TYR A 133 -0.85 13.56 12.75
C TYR A 133 -0.26 12.92 14.01
N PHE A 134 1.06 12.93 14.16
CA PHE A 134 1.75 12.35 15.31
C PHE A 134 2.24 13.42 16.31
N GLU A 135 2.62 14.61 15.85
CA GLU A 135 3.14 15.68 16.74
C GLU A 135 2.31 16.98 16.77
N ASN A 136 1.65 17.36 15.67
CA ASN A 136 0.96 18.65 15.50
C ASN A 136 -0.54 18.42 15.23
N ARG A 137 -1.17 17.66 16.14
CA ARG A 137 -2.51 17.10 15.97
C ARG A 137 -3.58 18.19 16.05
N VAL A 138 -4.21 18.48 14.92
CA VAL A 138 -5.28 19.49 14.81
C VAL A 138 -6.57 18.90 14.27
N ASP A 139 -7.70 19.48 14.69
CA ASP A 139 -9.03 19.16 14.15
C ASP A 139 -9.24 19.79 12.76
N SER A 140 -10.39 19.50 12.15
CA SER A 140 -10.78 20.04 10.83
C SER A 140 -10.88 21.57 10.77
N LYS A 141 -10.88 22.25 11.92
CA LYS A 141 -10.89 23.72 12.06
C LYS A 141 -9.51 24.28 12.43
N LYS A 142 -8.44 23.47 12.31
CA LYS A 142 -7.06 23.82 12.66
C LYS A 142 -6.87 24.18 14.14
N LYS A 143 -7.73 23.67 15.03
CA LYS A 143 -7.56 23.81 16.48
C LYS A 143 -6.84 22.58 17.03
N PRO A 144 -6.09 22.68 18.14
CA PRO A 144 -5.51 21.51 18.80
C PRO A 144 -6.58 20.43 19.01
N PHE A 145 -6.29 19.22 18.52
CA PHE A 145 -7.21 18.08 18.58
C PHE A 145 -7.22 17.44 19.98
N ASP A 146 -6.03 17.18 20.50
CA ASP A 146 -5.76 16.71 21.85
C ASP A 146 -4.38 17.24 22.32
N ASN A 147 -3.94 16.83 23.51
CA ASN A 147 -2.61 17.18 24.05
C ASN A 147 -1.60 16.04 23.87
N ARG A 148 -1.86 15.06 22.99
CA ARG A 148 -0.99 13.89 22.82
C ARG A 148 0.16 14.20 21.88
N ASN A 149 1.28 13.54 22.12
CA ASN A 149 2.39 13.48 21.19
C ASN A 149 2.67 12.01 20.92
N ILE A 150 2.19 11.53 19.78
CA ILE A 150 2.24 10.11 19.41
C ILE A 150 3.68 9.70 19.11
N ILE A 151 4.53 10.60 18.61
CA ILE A 151 5.97 10.31 18.44
C ILE A 151 6.57 9.89 19.78
N ARG A 152 6.32 10.65 20.86
CA ARG A 152 6.80 10.30 22.21
C ARG A 152 6.21 9.00 22.73
N GLU A 153 4.91 8.77 22.51
CA GLU A 153 4.27 7.52 22.91
C GLU A 153 4.87 6.30 22.15
N LEU A 154 5.29 6.49 20.89
CA LEU A 154 5.99 5.46 20.12
C LEU A 154 7.43 5.27 20.60
N GLU A 155 8.15 6.33 20.96
CA GLU A 155 9.47 6.24 21.60
C GLU A 155 9.40 5.42 22.90
N ASP A 156 8.38 5.65 23.73
CA ASP A 156 8.11 4.87 24.94
C ASP A 156 7.79 3.38 24.62
N LYS A 157 7.35 3.09 23.40
CA LYS A 157 7.13 1.73 22.87
C LYS A 157 8.36 1.15 22.14
N GLY A 158 9.50 1.85 22.19
CA GLY A 158 10.78 1.42 21.64
C GLY A 158 11.00 1.79 20.18
N PHE A 159 10.23 2.75 19.62
CA PHE A 159 10.53 3.30 18.30
C PHE A 159 11.72 4.25 18.35
N SER A 160 12.60 4.12 17.36
CA SER A 160 13.58 5.12 16.98
C SER A 160 13.11 5.83 15.71
N PHE A 161 13.20 7.16 15.69
CA PHE A 161 12.87 7.94 14.50
C PHE A 161 14.14 8.30 13.74
N ILE A 162 14.17 7.96 12.45
CA ILE A 162 15.29 8.25 11.55
C ILE A 162 14.90 9.34 10.55
N ASP A 163 15.89 10.00 9.96
CA ASP A 163 15.75 11.02 8.91
C ASP A 163 16.38 10.59 7.58
N ASP A 164 17.12 9.49 7.56
CA ASP A 164 17.78 8.91 6.39
C ASP A 164 17.72 7.38 6.38
N LEU A 165 17.48 6.79 5.20
CA LEU A 165 17.33 5.34 5.04
C LEU A 165 18.57 4.54 5.45
N ASP A 166 19.79 5.10 5.35
CA ASP A 166 20.99 4.38 5.72
C ASP A 166 21.07 4.11 7.23
N ALA A 167 20.33 4.86 8.06
CA ALA A 167 20.23 4.60 9.48
C ALA A 167 19.64 3.21 9.78
N LEU A 168 18.80 2.63 8.89
CA LEU A 168 18.27 1.26 9.03
C LEU A 168 19.38 0.18 9.06
N LYS A 169 20.59 0.50 8.60
CA LYS A 169 21.73 -0.43 8.65
C LYS A 169 22.14 -0.72 10.10
N THR A 170 22.04 0.28 10.98
CA THR A 170 22.56 0.25 12.36
C THR A 170 21.49 0.38 13.43
N THR A 171 20.35 1.00 13.14
CA THR A 171 19.24 1.14 14.09
C THR A 171 18.61 -0.23 14.33
N ALA A 172 18.52 -0.61 15.61
CA ALA A 172 17.89 -1.84 16.08
C ALA A 172 16.51 -1.54 16.68
N GLY A 173 15.65 -2.55 16.76
CA GLY A 173 14.32 -2.39 17.33
C GLY A 173 13.36 -1.72 16.34
N LYS A 174 12.31 -1.09 16.86
CA LYS A 174 11.26 -0.50 16.03
C LYS A 174 11.73 0.82 15.41
N VAL A 175 11.36 1.09 14.16
CA VAL A 175 11.78 2.29 13.43
C VAL A 175 10.60 2.98 12.75
N GLY A 176 10.55 4.31 12.89
CA GLY A 176 9.64 5.17 12.14
C GLY A 176 10.44 6.14 11.27
N TYR A 177 10.07 6.28 10.00
CA TYR A 177 10.66 7.26 9.09
C TYR A 177 9.57 8.10 8.42
N PHE A 178 9.50 9.37 8.81
CA PHE A 178 8.63 10.34 8.15
C PHE A 178 9.34 10.99 6.96
N ILE A 179 8.81 10.75 5.76
CA ILE A 179 9.34 11.33 4.51
C ILE A 179 8.64 12.63 4.11
N ALA A 180 7.58 13.03 4.85
CA ALA A 180 6.87 14.29 4.68
C ALA A 180 6.07 14.66 5.95
N ASP A 181 5.78 15.95 6.14
CA ASP A 181 4.92 16.43 7.22
C ASP A 181 3.45 16.00 7.01
N ASP A 182 2.97 16.08 5.77
CA ASP A 182 1.63 15.65 5.36
C ASP A 182 1.73 14.55 4.30
N GLN A 183 1.50 14.88 3.03
CA GLN A 183 1.70 13.97 1.91
C GLN A 183 3.09 14.22 1.30
N PRO A 184 3.87 13.18 0.96
CA PRO A 184 5.02 13.34 0.08
C PRO A 184 4.59 13.94 -1.25
N GLU A 185 5.49 14.68 -1.90
CA GLU A 185 5.28 15.15 -3.26
C GLU A 185 5.12 13.96 -4.24
N SER A 186 4.69 14.24 -5.46
CA SER A 186 4.70 13.22 -6.55
C SER A 186 6.08 13.07 -7.16
N ILE A 187 6.31 12.02 -7.95
CA ILE A 187 7.52 11.89 -8.78
C ILE A 187 7.67 13.10 -9.71
N LEU A 188 6.59 13.56 -10.34
CA LEU A 188 6.59 14.75 -11.20
C LEU A 188 7.00 16.03 -10.46
N LYS A 189 6.79 16.08 -9.15
CA LYS A 189 7.15 17.21 -8.29
C LYS A 189 8.43 16.98 -7.48
N GLY A 190 9.13 15.86 -7.69
CA GLY A 190 10.45 15.62 -7.14
C GLY A 190 10.49 14.84 -5.82
N ARG A 191 9.55 13.92 -5.55
CA ARG A 191 9.59 12.98 -4.40
C ARG A 191 10.91 12.19 -4.28
N ASP A 192 11.65 12.08 -5.37
CA ASP A 192 12.75 11.12 -5.56
C ASP A 192 12.27 9.65 -5.55
N ASP A 193 13.21 8.71 -5.71
CA ASP A 193 12.99 7.26 -5.80
C ASP A 193 12.93 6.58 -4.42
N ILE A 194 12.36 7.25 -3.41
CA ILE A 194 12.31 6.76 -2.03
C ILE A 194 11.63 5.40 -1.91
N LEU A 195 10.58 5.14 -2.69
CA LEU A 195 9.83 3.89 -2.67
C LEU A 195 10.72 2.70 -3.04
N PRO A 196 11.36 2.64 -4.23
CA PRO A 196 12.27 1.55 -4.55
C PRO A 196 13.50 1.51 -3.65
N ARG A 197 14.08 2.65 -3.24
CA ARG A 197 15.26 2.66 -2.33
C ARG A 197 14.97 2.10 -0.95
N SER A 198 13.72 2.19 -0.48
CA SER A 198 13.32 1.71 0.84
C SER A 198 13.23 0.18 0.94
N ILE A 199 13.03 -0.55 -0.16
CA ILE A 199 12.74 -2.00 -0.13
C ILE A 199 13.85 -2.81 0.54
N ALA A 200 15.06 -2.76 0.00
CA ALA A 200 16.15 -3.62 0.48
C ALA A 200 16.60 -3.28 1.92
N PRO A 201 16.76 -2.00 2.32
CA PRO A 201 17.02 -1.65 3.72
C PRO A 201 15.92 -2.12 4.68
N SER A 202 14.65 -1.96 4.30
CA SER A 202 13.49 -2.34 5.12
C SER A 202 13.44 -3.85 5.35
N VAL A 203 13.58 -4.63 4.29
CA VAL A 203 13.61 -6.10 4.37
C VAL A 203 14.77 -6.57 5.26
N ARG A 204 15.99 -6.05 5.06
CA ARG A 204 17.14 -6.40 5.91
C ARG A 204 16.94 -6.01 7.38
N HIS A 205 16.25 -4.90 7.65
CA HIS A 205 15.93 -4.49 9.01
C HIS A 205 14.93 -5.47 9.62
N LEU A 206 13.80 -5.76 8.95
CA LEU A 206 12.78 -6.69 9.43
C LEU A 206 13.31 -8.12 9.65
N GLN A 207 14.21 -8.61 8.81
CA GLN A 207 14.86 -9.92 8.99
C GLN A 207 15.70 -10.01 10.27
N LYS A 208 16.21 -8.88 10.80
CA LYS A 208 16.93 -8.86 12.09
C LYS A 208 15.99 -8.87 13.29
N GLU A 209 14.76 -8.40 13.10
CA GLU A 209 13.77 -8.25 14.18
C GLU A 209 13.00 -9.54 14.47
N SER A 210 13.05 -10.55 13.58
CA SER A 210 12.44 -11.85 13.83
C SER A 210 13.05 -12.99 13.01
N ASP A 211 13.38 -14.09 13.69
CA ASP A 211 13.77 -15.36 13.06
C ASP A 211 12.59 -16.08 12.36
N LYS A 212 11.35 -15.65 12.62
CA LYS A 212 10.15 -16.24 11.99
C LYS A 212 9.92 -15.72 10.57
N GLY A 213 10.62 -14.66 10.18
CA GLY A 213 10.42 -13.92 8.93
C GLY A 213 9.61 -12.65 9.15
N PHE A 214 9.10 -12.08 8.06
CA PHE A 214 8.44 -10.77 8.10
C PHE A 214 7.18 -10.69 7.23
N PHE A 215 6.35 -9.70 7.54
CA PHE A 215 5.26 -9.22 6.69
C PHE A 215 5.54 -7.76 6.32
N LEU A 216 5.51 -7.44 5.03
CA LEU A 216 5.76 -6.08 4.54
C LEU A 216 4.67 -5.67 3.55
N MET A 217 3.92 -4.64 3.90
CA MET A 217 3.01 -3.96 2.97
C MET A 217 3.73 -2.75 2.38
N VAL A 218 3.72 -2.66 1.06
CA VAL A 218 4.33 -1.56 0.29
C VAL A 218 3.27 -0.97 -0.61
N GLU A 219 3.12 0.35 -0.60
CA GLU A 219 2.15 1.06 -1.42
C GLU A 219 2.82 2.07 -2.36
N GLY A 220 2.54 1.96 -3.66
CA GLY A 220 2.69 3.05 -4.62
C GLY A 220 1.41 3.88 -4.62
N SER A 221 1.37 4.90 -3.77
CA SER A 221 0.10 5.50 -3.33
C SER A 221 -0.50 6.51 -4.32
N GLN A 222 0.30 7.09 -5.20
CA GLN A 222 -0.12 8.26 -6.00
C GLN A 222 -0.49 7.93 -7.45
N ILE A 223 -0.48 6.65 -7.85
CA ILE A 223 -1.06 6.21 -9.14
C ILE A 223 -2.54 6.60 -9.19
N ASP A 224 -3.27 6.37 -8.10
CA ASP A 224 -4.65 6.79 -7.88
C ASP A 224 -4.85 8.29 -8.04
N TRP A 225 -3.95 9.09 -7.46
CA TRP A 225 -4.06 10.55 -7.50
C TRP A 225 -3.87 11.09 -8.94
N GLY A 226 -3.00 10.47 -9.73
CA GLY A 226 -2.92 10.72 -11.16
C GLY A 226 -4.22 10.37 -11.89
N GLY A 227 -4.86 9.27 -11.50
CA GLY A 227 -6.19 8.88 -11.97
C GLY A 227 -7.27 9.91 -11.64
N HIS A 228 -7.37 10.38 -10.39
CA HIS A 228 -8.33 11.42 -10.00
C HIS A 228 -8.07 12.75 -10.72
N ALA A 229 -6.79 13.08 -10.95
CA ALA A 229 -6.38 14.26 -11.69
C ALA A 229 -6.61 14.15 -13.20
N ASN A 230 -6.95 12.97 -13.72
CA ASN A 230 -6.98 12.66 -15.15
C ASN A 230 -5.66 13.03 -15.85
N ASP A 231 -4.54 12.75 -15.17
CA ASP A 231 -3.19 13.07 -15.65
C ASP A 231 -2.43 11.77 -15.97
N ALA A 232 -2.30 11.50 -17.26
CA ALA A 232 -1.63 10.30 -17.78
C ALA A 232 -0.14 10.24 -17.41
N GLU A 233 0.59 11.37 -17.44
CA GLU A 233 2.02 11.36 -17.12
C GLU A 233 2.22 11.15 -15.62
N TYR A 234 1.32 11.67 -14.79
CA TYR A 234 1.33 11.42 -13.36
C TYR A 234 1.13 9.93 -13.04
N ILE A 235 0.11 9.30 -13.64
CA ILE A 235 -0.10 7.84 -13.53
C ILE A 235 1.14 7.07 -13.95
N ILE A 236 1.70 7.39 -15.11
CA ILE A 236 2.81 6.65 -15.71
C ILE A 236 4.07 6.76 -14.86
N THR A 237 4.40 7.95 -14.37
CA THR A 237 5.62 8.15 -13.56
C THR A 237 5.52 7.46 -12.20
N GLU A 238 4.36 7.50 -11.55
CA GLU A 238 4.11 6.77 -10.29
C GLU A 238 4.08 5.25 -10.51
N MET A 239 3.52 4.78 -11.63
CA MET A 239 3.53 3.36 -12.01
C MET A 239 4.95 2.85 -12.22
N ILE A 240 5.82 3.63 -12.88
CA ILE A 240 7.23 3.28 -13.10
C ILE A 240 7.97 3.24 -11.75
N ASP A 241 7.76 4.21 -10.86
CA ASP A 241 8.37 4.21 -9.51
C ASP A 241 7.94 2.98 -8.69
N PHE A 242 6.66 2.64 -8.72
CA PHE A 242 6.14 1.42 -8.09
C PHE A 242 6.74 0.15 -8.71
N ASP A 243 6.89 0.11 -10.04
CA ASP A 243 7.51 -1.02 -10.73
C ASP A 243 9.01 -1.17 -10.41
N GLN A 244 9.75 -0.08 -10.21
CA GLN A 244 11.12 -0.17 -9.70
C GLN A 244 11.16 -0.82 -8.31
N ALA A 245 10.18 -0.51 -7.45
CA ALA A 245 10.07 -1.13 -6.13
C ALA A 245 9.70 -2.62 -6.25
N ILE A 246 8.82 -2.99 -7.19
CA ILE A 246 8.52 -4.39 -7.55
C ILE A 246 9.80 -5.10 -7.97
N GLY A 247 10.62 -4.47 -8.83
CA GLY A 247 11.91 -5.02 -9.25
C GLY A 247 12.82 -5.37 -8.07
N LYS A 248 12.97 -4.45 -7.11
CA LYS A 248 13.77 -4.69 -5.89
C LYS A 248 13.21 -5.80 -5.01
N ALA A 249 11.88 -5.90 -4.90
CA ALA A 249 11.23 -6.96 -4.14
C ALA A 249 11.45 -8.32 -4.81
N LEU A 250 11.28 -8.41 -6.13
CA LEU A 250 11.50 -9.63 -6.90
C LEU A 250 12.95 -10.11 -6.82
N ASP A 251 13.92 -9.20 -6.94
CA ASP A 251 15.35 -9.53 -6.81
C ASP A 251 15.64 -10.16 -5.43
N PHE A 252 15.06 -9.59 -4.37
CA PHE A 252 15.18 -10.17 -3.03
C PHE A 252 14.50 -11.56 -2.93
N ALA A 253 13.26 -11.70 -3.43
CA ALA A 253 12.54 -12.97 -3.33
C ALA A 253 13.18 -14.10 -4.16
N GLU A 254 13.81 -13.76 -5.29
CA GLU A 254 14.62 -14.68 -6.09
C GLU A 254 15.85 -15.19 -5.32
N GLU A 255 16.53 -14.31 -4.59
CA GLU A 255 17.69 -14.67 -3.77
C GLU A 255 17.29 -15.47 -2.52
N ASP A 256 16.22 -15.05 -1.84
CA ASP A 256 15.74 -15.66 -0.60
C ASP A 256 15.07 -17.03 -0.82
N GLY A 257 14.34 -17.20 -1.93
CA GLY A 257 13.67 -18.45 -2.31
C GLY A 257 12.49 -18.86 -1.42
N ASN A 258 12.22 -18.16 -0.32
CA ASN A 258 11.16 -18.47 0.65
C ASN A 258 10.12 -17.34 0.77
N THR A 259 10.24 -16.30 -0.05
CA THR A 259 9.41 -15.10 0.02
C THR A 259 8.27 -15.14 -1.00
N LEU A 260 7.02 -15.04 -0.51
CA LEU A 260 5.84 -14.80 -1.34
C LEU A 260 5.68 -13.28 -1.56
N ILE A 261 5.58 -12.86 -2.81
CA ILE A 261 5.20 -11.51 -3.21
C ILE A 261 3.82 -11.55 -3.84
N VAL A 262 2.92 -10.69 -3.37
CA VAL A 262 1.62 -10.44 -4.00
C VAL A 262 1.55 -8.95 -4.37
N ILE A 263 1.28 -8.67 -5.64
CA ILE A 263 1.13 -7.32 -6.20
C ILE A 263 -0.29 -7.18 -6.73
N THR A 264 -1.01 -6.15 -6.31
CA THR A 264 -2.38 -5.88 -6.75
C THR A 264 -2.66 -4.38 -6.67
N ALA A 265 -3.87 -3.98 -7.05
CA ALA A 265 -4.46 -2.71 -6.65
C ALA A 265 -5.64 -2.94 -5.70
N ASP A 266 -6.10 -1.88 -5.06
CA ASP A 266 -7.34 -1.77 -4.30
C ASP A 266 -8.56 -1.49 -5.20
N HIS A 267 -8.38 -0.69 -6.25
CA HIS A 267 -9.34 -0.42 -7.33
C HIS A 267 -8.63 0.11 -8.60
N GLU A 268 -9.41 0.42 -9.65
CA GLU A 268 -8.96 1.23 -10.79
C GLU A 268 -9.47 2.65 -10.62
N THR A 269 -8.69 3.65 -11.10
CA THR A 269 -9.06 5.06 -10.99
C THR A 269 -8.95 5.82 -12.31
N GLY A 270 -10.00 6.57 -12.65
CA GLY A 270 -10.09 7.45 -13.81
C GLY A 270 -10.90 6.86 -14.98
N GLY A 271 -11.20 5.56 -14.96
CA GLY A 271 -11.66 4.85 -16.16
C GLY A 271 -10.66 5.04 -17.29
N TYR A 272 -9.38 4.86 -16.94
CA TYR A 272 -8.27 5.17 -17.80
C TYR A 272 -8.22 4.20 -18.98
N SER A 273 -8.01 4.75 -20.17
CA SER A 273 -7.93 4.00 -21.43
C SER A 273 -6.81 4.54 -22.32
N LEU A 274 -6.34 3.71 -23.25
CA LEU A 274 -5.21 4.01 -24.14
C LEU A 274 -5.61 3.88 -25.63
N PRO A 275 -6.55 4.69 -26.13
CA PRO A 275 -6.83 4.75 -27.57
C PRO A 275 -5.67 5.33 -28.39
N ALA A 276 -5.74 5.18 -29.71
CA ALA A 276 -4.82 5.84 -30.63
C ALA A 276 -4.99 7.37 -30.62
N ARG A 277 -3.89 8.12 -30.69
CA ARG A 277 -3.90 9.58 -30.81
C ARG A 277 -4.28 10.00 -32.23
N GLU A 278 -5.44 10.63 -32.39
CA GLU A 278 -5.89 11.23 -33.67
C GLU A 278 -5.78 10.28 -34.88
N GLY A 279 -6.00 8.98 -34.67
CA GLY A 279 -5.90 7.96 -35.72
C GLY A 279 -4.49 7.43 -36.00
N ASN A 280 -3.46 7.94 -35.30
CA ASN A 280 -2.12 7.37 -35.32
C ASN A 280 -2.02 6.19 -34.35
N TYR A 281 -2.10 4.96 -34.88
CA TYR A 281 -2.02 3.73 -34.09
C TYR A 281 -0.62 3.42 -33.50
N ASN A 282 0.38 4.24 -33.78
CA ASN A 282 1.71 4.14 -33.15
C ASN A 282 1.84 5.07 -31.92
N GLU A 283 0.83 5.88 -31.62
CA GLU A 283 0.81 6.80 -30.50
C GLU A 283 -0.40 6.54 -29.62
N LEU A 284 -0.16 6.28 -28.33
CA LEU A 284 -1.21 6.13 -27.34
C LEU A 284 -1.62 7.49 -26.80
N ASP A 285 -2.92 7.68 -26.62
CA ASP A 285 -3.51 8.87 -26.03
C ASP A 285 -4.28 8.50 -24.78
N GLY A 286 -3.78 8.88 -23.61
CA GLY A 286 -4.46 8.63 -22.34
C GLY A 286 -5.83 9.33 -22.29
N LYS A 287 -6.92 8.56 -22.12
CA LYS A 287 -8.29 9.08 -21.98
C LYS A 287 -8.94 8.60 -20.70
N PHE A 288 -9.78 9.46 -20.14
CA PHE A 288 -10.45 9.26 -18.86
C PHE A 288 -11.95 9.39 -19.03
N THR A 289 -12.72 8.56 -18.34
CA THR A 289 -14.19 8.63 -18.35
C THR A 289 -14.78 9.23 -17.08
N THR A 290 -13.98 9.32 -16.01
CA THR A 290 -14.39 9.85 -14.71
C THR A 290 -13.16 10.40 -13.99
N GLY A 291 -13.35 11.26 -12.99
CA GLY A 291 -12.28 11.63 -12.04
C GLY A 291 -12.38 10.85 -10.72
N GLY A 292 -12.97 9.65 -10.75
CA GLY A 292 -13.13 8.80 -9.57
C GLY A 292 -12.82 7.34 -9.89
N HIS A 293 -13.06 6.46 -8.93
CA HIS A 293 -12.78 5.03 -9.11
C HIS A 293 -13.78 4.36 -10.06
N THR A 294 -13.42 3.18 -10.57
CA THR A 294 -14.33 2.35 -11.37
C THR A 294 -14.46 0.93 -10.82
N GLY A 295 -15.48 0.22 -11.30
CA GLY A 295 -15.72 -1.19 -10.93
C GLY A 295 -14.91 -2.19 -11.76
N VAL A 296 -13.83 -1.76 -12.43
CA VAL A 296 -12.97 -2.63 -13.22
C VAL A 296 -12.22 -3.60 -12.29
N MET A 297 -12.14 -4.87 -12.68
CA MET A 297 -11.31 -5.83 -11.96
C MET A 297 -9.84 -5.45 -12.09
N VAL A 298 -9.11 -5.58 -10.99
CA VAL A 298 -7.68 -5.22 -10.93
C VAL A 298 -6.80 -6.47 -11.05
N PRO A 299 -5.61 -6.37 -11.65
CA PRO A 299 -4.72 -7.51 -11.79
C PRO A 299 -4.14 -7.91 -10.44
N VAL A 300 -3.90 -9.21 -10.25
CA VAL A 300 -3.13 -9.76 -9.14
C VAL A 300 -1.96 -10.55 -9.70
N PHE A 301 -0.73 -10.12 -9.39
CA PHE A 301 0.49 -10.82 -9.75
C PHE A 301 1.08 -11.45 -8.48
N ALA A 302 1.48 -12.72 -8.56
CA ALA A 302 2.09 -13.41 -7.43
C ALA A 302 3.40 -14.10 -7.81
N TYR A 303 4.42 -13.98 -6.97
CA TYR A 303 5.74 -14.58 -7.17
C TYR A 303 6.21 -15.31 -5.91
N GLY A 304 6.98 -16.38 -6.06
CA GLY A 304 7.53 -17.16 -4.95
C GLY A 304 6.65 -18.35 -4.52
N PRO A 305 6.98 -19.00 -3.38
CA PRO A 305 6.27 -20.19 -2.90
C PRO A 305 4.76 -19.96 -2.71
N GLY A 306 3.94 -20.87 -3.23
CA GLY A 306 2.47 -20.82 -3.11
C GLY A 306 1.78 -19.79 -4.03
N SER A 307 2.52 -19.12 -4.90
CA SER A 307 1.98 -18.07 -5.79
C SER A 307 0.95 -18.58 -6.81
N GLU A 308 0.90 -19.88 -7.11
CA GLU A 308 -0.13 -20.48 -7.95
C GLU A 308 -1.55 -20.35 -7.37
N ALA A 309 -1.68 -20.16 -6.06
CA ALA A 309 -2.96 -19.95 -5.39
C ALA A 309 -3.68 -18.66 -5.82
N PHE A 310 -2.96 -17.72 -6.44
CA PHE A 310 -3.48 -16.41 -6.88
C PHE A 310 -3.92 -16.38 -8.35
N ARG A 311 -3.97 -17.53 -9.03
CA ARG A 311 -4.53 -17.63 -10.38
C ARG A 311 -6.06 -17.56 -10.35
N GLY A 312 -6.65 -17.04 -11.43
CA GLY A 312 -8.10 -16.98 -11.63
C GLY A 312 -8.74 -15.65 -11.20
N ILE A 313 -10.07 -15.63 -11.13
CA ILE A 313 -10.87 -14.45 -10.78
C ILE A 313 -11.53 -14.67 -9.43
N TYR A 314 -11.36 -13.73 -8.49
CA TYR A 314 -11.91 -13.83 -7.14
C TYR A 314 -12.23 -12.45 -6.55
N ASP A 315 -12.84 -12.41 -5.36
CA ASP A 315 -13.05 -11.17 -4.62
C ASP A 315 -11.79 -10.76 -3.86
N ASN A 316 -11.55 -9.45 -3.75
CA ASN A 316 -10.38 -8.86 -3.09
C ASN A 316 -10.05 -9.43 -1.71
N HIS A 317 -11.06 -9.67 -0.86
CA HIS A 317 -10.84 -10.25 0.46
C HIS A 317 -10.27 -11.68 0.44
N GLN A 318 -10.38 -12.42 -0.68
CA GLN A 318 -9.76 -13.75 -0.80
C GLN A 318 -8.24 -13.70 -0.84
N ILE A 319 -7.61 -12.55 -1.13
CA ILE A 319 -6.16 -12.39 -1.05
C ILE A 319 -5.68 -12.69 0.38
N TYR A 320 -6.37 -12.16 1.40
CA TYR A 320 -6.09 -12.48 2.81
C TYR A 320 -6.09 -14.00 3.06
N HIS A 321 -7.16 -14.68 2.65
CA HIS A 321 -7.31 -16.12 2.87
C HIS A 321 -6.26 -16.94 2.12
N LYS A 322 -5.90 -16.52 0.90
CA LYS A 322 -4.85 -17.17 0.11
C LYS A 322 -3.47 -17.00 0.75
N ILE A 323 -3.14 -15.80 1.26
CA ILE A 323 -1.90 -15.58 2.00
C ILE A 323 -1.85 -16.49 3.24
N ARG A 324 -2.94 -16.55 4.02
CA ARG A 324 -3.02 -17.45 5.18
C ARG A 324 -2.85 -18.91 4.82
N GLN A 325 -3.49 -19.35 3.76
CA GLN A 325 -3.35 -20.72 3.25
C GLN A 325 -1.89 -21.04 2.91
N VAL A 326 -1.17 -20.14 2.23
CA VAL A 326 0.25 -20.33 1.89
C VAL A 326 1.11 -20.40 3.16
N LEU A 327 0.77 -19.63 4.20
CA LEU A 327 1.47 -19.65 5.49
C LEU A 327 1.04 -20.81 6.41
N GLY A 328 0.09 -21.65 5.99
CA GLY A 328 -0.43 -22.76 6.80
C GLY A 328 -1.24 -22.31 8.03
N LYS A 329 -1.95 -21.19 7.92
CA LYS A 329 -2.72 -20.54 9.00
C LYS A 329 -4.21 -20.45 8.69
#